data_AF-A0A6N6Z257-F1
#
_entry.id   AF-A0A6N6Z257-F1
#
_cell.length_a   1.000
_cell.length_b   1.000
_cell.length_c   1.000
_cell.angle_alpha   90.00
_cell.angle_beta   90.00
_cell.angle_gamma   90.00
#
_symmetry.space_group_name_H-M   'P 1'
#
loop_
_entity.id
_entity.type
_entity.pdbx_description
1 polymer ?
#
loop_
_entity_poly.entity_id
_entity_poly.type
_entity_poly.pdbx_seq_one_letter_code
_entity_poly.pdbx_strand_id
1 'polypeptide(L)'
;MTEKQLALYRAEWGKARKALREMGWAPKAADARRKELHTLVGAVDHKGQPKSSAALNNFELDRLLAEFWAISAPTDLGKQAHVVNQPGIRCRWVCEEIMRRANELHEGRFKMANARAYVDALFKRVNPDYMGEPDYAEWGRWHKAISALQFDYQRTAKKALQDAGKTITNRHGRQLHYLPNAHGDTMATLGRISTPTGASEPF
;
A
#
# COMPACT_ATOMS: atom_id res chain seq x y z
N MET A 1 0.10 13.72 -4.35
CA MET A 1 1.54 13.55 -4.59
C MET A 1 2.37 14.28 -3.52
N THR A 2 3.54 13.79 -3.14
CA THR A 2 4.44 14.46 -2.16
C THR A 2 5.27 15.57 -2.80
N GLU A 3 5.84 16.47 -2.01
CA GLU A 3 6.73 17.54 -2.51
C GLU A 3 7.98 16.98 -3.21
N LYS A 4 8.58 15.92 -2.65
CA LYS A 4 9.72 15.22 -3.27
C LYS A 4 9.37 14.66 -4.65
N GLN A 5 8.18 14.08 -4.80
CA GLN A 5 7.69 13.57 -6.08
C GLN A 5 7.39 14.70 -7.08
N LEU A 6 6.85 15.83 -6.61
CA LEU A 6 6.67 17.03 -7.43
C LEU A 6 8.01 17.57 -7.95
N ALA A 7 9.03 17.60 -7.08
CA ALA A 7 10.37 18.02 -7.46
C ALA A 7 10.98 17.06 -8.50
N LEU A 8 10.87 15.75 -8.28
CA LEU A 8 11.31 14.73 -9.24
C LEU A 8 10.61 14.91 -10.59
N TYR A 9 9.28 15.01 -10.60
CA TYR A 9 8.50 15.25 -11.82
C TYR A 9 9.00 16.48 -12.59
N ARG A 10 9.19 17.61 -11.90
CA ARG A 10 9.64 18.86 -12.52
C ARG A 10 11.05 18.75 -13.09
N ALA A 11 11.95 18.09 -12.36
CA ALA A 11 13.33 17.88 -12.78
C ALA A 11 13.40 17.01 -14.05
N GLU A 12 12.70 15.87 -14.06
CA GLU A 12 12.71 14.96 -15.19
C GLU A 12 11.98 15.55 -16.41
N TRP A 13 10.87 16.26 -16.21
CA TRP A 13 10.26 17.04 -17.30
C TRP A 13 11.22 18.10 -17.86
N GLY A 14 11.98 18.79 -17.00
CA GLY A 14 12.97 19.77 -17.44
C GLY A 14 14.01 19.16 -18.40
N LYS A 15 14.47 17.94 -18.12
CA LYS A 15 15.39 17.20 -19.00
C LYS A 15 14.73 16.79 -20.31
N ALA A 16 13.51 16.23 -20.26
CA ALA A 16 12.75 15.86 -21.45
C ALA A 16 12.45 17.08 -22.34
N ARG A 17 12.05 18.20 -21.74
CA ARG A 17 11.81 19.47 -22.43
C ARG A 17 13.08 19.99 -23.11
N LYS A 18 14.24 19.88 -22.45
CA LYS A 18 15.53 20.25 -23.04
C LYS A 18 15.82 19.40 -24.28
N ALA A 19 15.69 18.08 -24.19
CA ALA A 19 15.89 17.18 -25.33
C ALA A 19 14.94 17.47 -26.49
N LEU A 20 13.65 17.73 -26.23
CA LEU A 20 12.70 18.14 -27.28
C LEU A 20 13.11 19.44 -27.96
N ARG A 21 13.62 20.42 -27.21
CA ARG A 21 14.12 21.68 -27.78
C ARG A 21 15.36 21.47 -28.64
N GLU A 22 16.24 20.56 -28.26
CA GLU A 22 17.40 20.17 -29.08
C GLU A 22 16.97 19.47 -30.38
N MET A 23 15.83 18.77 -30.37
CA MET A 23 15.17 18.22 -31.56
C MET A 23 14.39 19.28 -32.38
N GLY A 24 14.50 20.57 -32.03
CA GLY A 24 13.88 21.67 -32.78
C GLY A 24 12.46 22.05 -32.35
N TRP A 25 11.93 21.49 -31.26
CA TRP A 25 10.57 21.81 -30.81
C TRP A 25 10.49 23.21 -30.18
N ALA A 26 9.50 23.99 -30.60
CA ALA A 26 9.18 25.26 -29.96
C ALA A 26 8.70 25.06 -28.51
N PRO A 27 8.96 26.01 -27.58
CA PRO A 27 8.58 25.85 -26.17
C PRO A 27 7.09 25.51 -25.95
N LYS A 28 6.20 26.15 -26.70
CA LYS A 28 4.75 25.91 -26.63
C LYS A 28 4.38 24.50 -27.12
N ALA A 29 5.06 24.00 -28.16
CA ALA A 29 4.85 22.66 -28.68
C ALA A 29 5.35 21.58 -27.69
N ALA A 30 6.49 21.81 -27.03
CA ALA A 30 6.97 20.91 -25.99
C ALA A 30 6.00 20.84 -24.78
N ASP A 31 5.44 21.97 -24.35
CA ASP A 31 4.46 21.97 -23.26
C ASP A 31 3.11 21.35 -23.67
N ALA A 32 2.72 21.44 -24.95
CA ALA A 32 1.59 20.68 -25.50
C ALA A 32 1.88 19.17 -25.49
N ARG A 33 3.07 18.76 -25.92
CA ARG A 33 3.51 17.37 -25.87
C ARG A 33 3.46 16.80 -24.45
N ARG A 34 3.84 17.59 -23.43
CA ARG A 34 3.68 17.17 -22.03
C ARG A 34 2.24 16.81 -21.68
N LYS A 35 1.26 17.60 -22.13
CA LYS A 35 -0.16 17.34 -21.87
C LYS A 35 -0.62 16.08 -22.61
N GLU A 36 -0.16 15.87 -23.83
CA GLU A 36 -0.44 14.63 -24.58
C GLU A 36 0.09 13.40 -23.85
N LEU A 37 1.31 13.47 -23.28
CA LEU A 37 1.88 12.36 -22.51
C LEU A 37 1.03 12.02 -21.29
N HIS A 38 0.46 13.03 -20.60
CA HIS A 38 -0.49 12.79 -19.51
C HIS A 38 -1.71 12.02 -19.99
N THR A 39 -2.29 12.40 -21.13
CA THR A 39 -3.40 11.65 -21.73
C THR A 39 -2.99 10.24 -22.12
N LEU A 40 -1.82 10.07 -22.75
CA LEU A 40 -1.31 8.79 -23.23
C LEU A 40 -1.18 7.76 -22.11
N VAL A 41 -0.67 8.18 -20.95
CA VAL A 41 -0.48 7.27 -19.81
C VAL A 41 -1.75 7.03 -19.00
N GLY A 42 -2.87 7.64 -19.39
CA GLY A 42 -4.15 7.58 -18.69
C GLY A 42 -4.26 8.51 -17.47
N ALA A 43 -3.35 9.47 -17.31
CA ALA A 43 -3.36 10.45 -16.24
C ALA A 43 -4.36 11.58 -16.54
N VAL A 44 -5.65 11.23 -16.57
CA VAL A 44 -6.77 12.12 -16.91
C VAL A 44 -7.79 12.20 -15.78
N ASP A 45 -8.41 13.37 -15.61
CA ASP A 45 -9.47 13.56 -14.64
C ASP A 45 -10.79 12.90 -15.08
N HIS A 46 -11.83 13.04 -14.25
CA HIS A 46 -13.17 12.51 -14.52
C HIS A 46 -13.85 13.10 -15.78
N LYS A 47 -13.28 14.16 -16.37
CA LYS A 47 -13.73 14.78 -17.62
C LYS A 47 -12.85 14.41 -18.81
N GLY A 48 -11.89 13.49 -18.63
CA GLY A 48 -10.93 13.10 -19.66
C GLY A 48 -9.83 14.14 -19.92
N GLN A 49 -9.68 15.15 -19.07
CA GLN A 49 -8.66 16.19 -19.24
C GLN A 49 -7.35 15.78 -18.56
N PRO A 50 -6.18 16.14 -19.12
CA PRO A 50 -4.88 15.86 -18.48
C PRO A 50 -4.83 16.35 -17.04
N LYS A 51 -4.50 15.47 -16.10
CA LYS A 51 -4.37 15.83 -14.69
C LYS A 51 -3.28 16.87 -14.49
N SER A 52 -3.46 17.71 -13.48
CA SER A 52 -2.36 18.50 -12.94
C SER A 52 -1.28 17.57 -12.38
N SER A 53 0.00 17.94 -12.56
CA SER A 53 1.11 17.21 -11.92
C SER A 53 0.89 16.98 -10.42
N ALA A 54 0.25 17.91 -9.68
CA ALA A 54 -0.03 17.75 -8.25
C ALA A 54 -1.10 16.70 -7.92
N ALA A 55 -1.96 16.38 -8.88
CA ALA A 55 -3.07 15.45 -8.76
C ALA A 55 -2.72 14.02 -9.20
N LEU A 56 -1.48 13.78 -9.64
CA LEU A 56 -1.04 12.45 -10.05
C LEU A 56 -0.94 11.51 -8.85
N ASN A 57 -1.36 10.26 -9.05
CA ASN A 57 -1.05 9.15 -8.16
C ASN A 57 0.35 8.56 -8.50
N ASN A 58 0.83 7.61 -7.70
CA ASN A 58 2.16 7.03 -7.88
C ASN A 58 2.31 6.30 -9.23
N PHE A 59 1.26 5.63 -9.67
CA PHE A 59 1.27 4.84 -10.90
C PHE A 59 1.34 5.72 -12.14
N GLU A 60 0.53 6.78 -12.17
CA GLU A 60 0.54 7.79 -13.22
C GLU A 60 1.89 8.51 -13.28
N LEU A 61 2.47 8.83 -12.12
CA LEU A 61 3.80 9.43 -12.04
C LEU A 61 4.85 8.51 -12.65
N ASP A 62 4.89 7.22 -12.30
CA ASP A 62 5.89 6.29 -12.84
C ASP A 62 5.79 6.17 -14.36
N ARG A 63 4.58 6.04 -14.90
CA ARG A 63 4.35 5.98 -16.34
C ARG A 63 4.83 7.26 -17.03
N LEU A 64 4.54 8.42 -16.46
CA LEU A 64 5.04 9.70 -16.98
C LEU A 64 6.57 9.80 -16.93
N LEU A 65 7.20 9.33 -15.84
CA LEU A 65 8.66 9.30 -15.73
C LEU A 65 9.28 8.40 -16.81
N ALA A 66 8.64 7.27 -17.14
CA ALA A 66 9.03 6.41 -18.26
C ALA A 66 9.09 7.19 -19.58
N GLU A 67 8.01 7.92 -19.91
CA GLU A 67 7.94 8.72 -21.12
C GLU A 67 9.00 9.83 -21.12
N PHE A 68 9.23 10.49 -19.98
CA PHE A 68 10.26 11.53 -19.87
C PHE A 68 11.67 10.96 -20.07
N TRP A 69 11.94 9.75 -19.58
CA TRP A 69 13.22 9.07 -19.76
C TRP A 69 13.39 8.51 -21.16
N ALA A 70 12.34 8.00 -21.79
CA ALA A 70 12.36 7.62 -23.20
C ALA A 70 12.75 8.81 -24.09
N ILE A 71 12.30 10.03 -23.74
CA ILE A 71 12.67 11.25 -24.48
C ILE A 71 14.09 11.73 -24.15
N SER A 72 14.43 11.83 -22.86
CA SER A 72 15.67 12.49 -22.41
C SER A 72 16.90 11.57 -22.36
N ALA A 73 16.69 10.26 -22.25
CA ALA A 73 17.74 9.26 -22.08
C ALA A 73 17.29 7.89 -22.66
N PRO A 74 16.98 7.82 -23.97
CA PRO A 74 16.43 6.60 -24.59
C PRO A 74 17.35 5.37 -24.47
N THR A 75 18.66 5.57 -24.37
CA THR A 75 19.67 4.51 -24.30
C THR A 75 20.05 4.11 -22.87
N ASP A 76 19.51 4.79 -21.86
CA ASP A 76 19.79 4.50 -20.45
C ASP A 76 18.93 3.34 -19.94
N LEU A 77 19.42 2.12 -20.13
CA LEU A 77 18.76 0.89 -19.70
C LEU A 77 18.46 0.87 -18.19
N GLY A 78 19.27 1.56 -17.37
CA GLY A 78 19.05 1.64 -15.94
C GLY A 78 17.75 2.38 -15.61
N LYS A 79 17.50 3.50 -16.29
CA LYS A 79 16.23 4.25 -16.15
C LYS A 79 15.03 3.47 -16.71
N GLN A 80 15.20 2.79 -17.84
CA GLN A 80 14.13 1.97 -18.40
C GLN A 80 13.74 0.82 -17.45
N ALA A 81 14.73 0.11 -16.92
CA ALA A 81 14.52 -0.95 -15.94
C ALA A 81 13.93 -0.43 -14.62
N HIS A 82 14.30 0.79 -14.21
CA HIS A 82 13.80 1.38 -12.96
C HIS A 82 12.28 1.55 -12.97
N VAL A 83 11.68 1.99 -14.08
CA VAL A 83 10.22 2.13 -14.18
C VAL A 83 9.52 0.79 -14.06
N VAL A 84 10.03 -0.24 -14.73
CA VAL A 84 9.47 -1.61 -14.69
C VAL A 84 9.51 -2.15 -13.25
N ASN A 85 10.56 -1.83 -12.50
CA ASN A 85 10.77 -2.35 -11.14
C ASN A 85 10.09 -1.53 -10.03
N GLN A 86 9.59 -0.32 -10.31
CA GLN A 86 8.98 0.57 -9.31
C GLN A 86 7.85 -0.07 -8.48
N PRO A 87 6.90 -0.83 -9.09
CA PRO A 87 5.88 -1.55 -8.32
C PRO A 87 6.50 -2.51 -7.29
N GLY A 88 7.47 -3.33 -7.71
CA GLY A 88 8.17 -4.27 -6.83
C GLY A 88 8.96 -3.58 -5.72
N ILE A 89 9.62 -2.45 -6.01
CA ILE A 89 10.33 -1.64 -5.00
C ILE A 89 9.36 -1.11 -3.93
N ARG A 90 8.19 -0.61 -4.33
CA ARG A 90 7.17 -0.15 -3.37
C ARG A 90 6.60 -1.28 -2.53
N CYS A 91 6.34 -2.44 -3.15
CA CYS A 91 5.88 -3.63 -2.43
C CYS A 91 6.90 -4.11 -1.40
N ARG A 92 8.19 -4.14 -1.78
CA ARG A 92 9.29 -4.48 -0.85
C ARG A 92 9.33 -3.54 0.34
N TRP A 93 9.26 -2.22 0.11
CA TRP A 93 9.27 -1.24 1.20
C TRP A 93 8.12 -1.44 2.18
N VAL A 94 6.92 -1.77 1.68
CA VAL A 94 5.78 -2.11 2.55
C VAL A 94 6.05 -3.38 3.35
N CYS A 95 6.59 -4.43 2.73
CA CYS A 95 6.92 -5.67 3.43
C CYS A 95 7.97 -5.43 4.53
N GLU A 96 9.02 -4.65 4.22
CA GLU A 96 10.07 -4.28 5.19
C GLU A 96 9.48 -3.48 6.36
N GLU A 97 8.60 -2.51 6.10
CA GLU A 97 7.96 -1.74 7.17
C GLU A 97 7.03 -2.61 8.02
N ILE A 98 6.26 -3.53 7.42
CA ILE A 98 5.42 -4.49 8.17
C ILE A 98 6.29 -5.38 9.06
N MET A 99 7.36 -5.96 8.52
CA MET A 99 8.29 -6.81 9.29
C MET A 99 8.93 -6.02 10.44
N ARG A 100 9.37 -4.79 10.19
CA ARG A 100 9.97 -3.92 11.20
C ARG A 100 8.99 -3.64 12.35
N ARG A 101 7.73 -3.33 12.04
CA ARG A 101 6.69 -3.10 13.07
C ARG A 101 6.31 -4.38 13.81
N ALA A 102 6.34 -5.53 13.15
CA ALA A 102 6.13 -6.82 13.80
C ALA A 102 7.21 -7.09 14.85
N ASN A 103 8.47 -6.80 14.53
CA ASN A 103 9.59 -6.91 15.46
C ASN A 103 9.45 -5.92 16.63
N GLU A 104 9.13 -4.65 16.37
CA GLU A 104 8.90 -3.66 17.43
C GLU A 104 7.76 -4.07 18.39
N LEU A 105 6.72 -4.73 17.87
CA LEU A 105 5.63 -5.26 18.70
C LEU A 105 6.08 -6.46 19.53
N HIS A 106 6.85 -7.37 18.94
CA HIS A 106 7.42 -8.52 19.66
C HIS A 106 8.30 -8.07 20.83
N GLU A 107 9.06 -7.00 20.64
CA GLU A 107 9.93 -6.39 21.66
C GLU A 107 9.17 -5.48 22.65
N GLY A 108 7.84 -5.35 22.54
CA GLY A 108 7.02 -4.53 23.43
C GLY A 108 7.19 -3.02 23.25
N ARG A 109 7.89 -2.56 22.20
CA ARG A 109 8.16 -1.15 21.91
C ARG A 109 7.01 -0.43 21.19
N PHE A 110 6.01 -1.18 20.71
CA PHE A 110 4.88 -0.64 19.95
C PHE A 110 3.53 -1.01 20.57
N LYS A 111 2.64 -0.01 20.78
CA LYS A 111 1.29 -0.24 21.33
C LYS A 111 0.30 -0.56 20.21
N MET A 112 -0.43 -1.64 20.39
CA MET A 112 -1.11 -2.36 19.31
C MET A 112 -2.47 -1.80 18.85
N ALA A 113 -2.98 -0.75 19.49
CA ALA A 113 -4.37 -0.31 19.34
C ALA A 113 -4.78 0.01 17.88
N ASN A 114 -3.82 0.32 16.99
CA ASN A 114 -4.07 0.67 15.59
C ASN A 114 -3.28 -0.16 14.56
N ALA A 115 -2.71 -1.29 15.00
CA ALA A 115 -1.89 -2.21 14.21
C ALA A 115 -2.48 -2.57 12.84
N ARG A 116 -3.75 -2.96 12.81
CA ARG A 116 -4.46 -3.31 11.57
C ARG A 116 -4.75 -2.10 10.68
N ALA A 117 -5.26 -1.02 11.26
CA ALA A 117 -5.54 0.21 10.53
C ALA A 117 -4.27 0.82 9.90
N TYR A 118 -3.12 0.66 10.56
CA TYR A 118 -1.82 1.09 10.06
C TYR A 118 -1.36 0.27 8.84
N VAL A 119 -1.43 -1.06 8.91
CA VAL A 119 -1.11 -1.95 7.78
C VAL A 119 -2.04 -1.70 6.60
N ASP A 120 -3.35 -1.56 6.86
CA ASP A 120 -4.34 -1.26 5.82
C ASP A 120 -4.07 0.12 5.17
N ALA A 121 -3.62 1.11 5.95
CA ALA A 121 -3.23 2.43 5.43
C ALA A 121 -1.94 2.38 4.60
N LEU A 122 -0.95 1.56 4.98
CA LEU A 122 0.26 1.32 4.18
C LEU A 122 -0.08 0.66 2.84
N PHE A 123 -1.01 -0.30 2.85
CA PHE A 123 -1.46 -0.97 1.63
C PHE A 123 -2.16 -0.01 0.67
N LYS A 124 -3.10 0.80 1.18
CA LYS A 124 -3.77 1.86 0.39
C LYS A 124 -2.82 2.90 -0.19
N ARG A 125 -1.68 3.16 0.45
CA ARG A 125 -0.66 4.10 -0.07
C ARG A 125 0.11 3.54 -1.26
N VAL A 126 0.27 2.23 -1.34
CA VAL A 126 0.90 1.58 -2.50
C VAL A 126 -0.09 1.36 -3.63
N ASN A 127 -1.39 1.28 -3.32
CA ASN A 127 -2.43 1.11 -4.33
C ASN A 127 -3.71 1.93 -4.01
N PRO A 128 -3.74 3.23 -4.37
CA PRO A 128 -4.92 4.07 -4.13
C PRO A 128 -6.11 3.77 -5.06
N ASP A 129 -5.85 3.18 -6.24
CA ASP A 129 -6.84 2.85 -7.28
C ASP A 129 -6.70 1.38 -7.70
N TYR A 130 -7.24 0.46 -6.91
CA TYR A 130 -7.20 -0.99 -7.17
C TYR A 130 -8.15 -1.39 -8.32
N MET A 131 -7.92 -0.89 -9.54
CA MET A 131 -8.66 -1.21 -10.78
C MET A 131 -7.78 -1.06 -12.05
N GLY A 132 -6.45 -1.12 -11.95
CA GLY A 132 -5.56 -1.00 -13.12
C GLY A 132 -4.28 -1.82 -12.95
N GLU A 133 -4.30 -3.00 -13.56
CA GLU A 133 -3.31 -4.08 -13.59
C GLU A 133 -1.85 -3.72 -13.22
N PRO A 134 -1.37 -4.10 -12.03
CA PRO A 134 0.02 -4.51 -11.86
C PRO A 134 0.17 -5.94 -12.35
N ASP A 135 1.25 -6.23 -13.06
CA ASP A 135 1.66 -7.56 -13.54
C ASP A 135 1.20 -8.68 -12.58
N TYR A 136 0.15 -9.41 -13.00
CA TYR A 136 -0.65 -10.32 -12.17
C TYR A 136 0.22 -11.40 -11.49
N ALA A 137 1.36 -11.76 -12.10
CA ALA A 137 2.26 -12.80 -11.61
C ALA A 137 3.10 -12.36 -10.40
N GLU A 138 3.52 -11.10 -10.33
CA GLU A 138 4.23 -10.56 -9.16
C GLU A 138 3.26 -10.07 -8.09
N TRP A 139 2.15 -9.45 -8.49
CA TRP A 139 1.14 -9.00 -7.54
C TRP A 139 0.56 -10.15 -6.73
N GLY A 140 0.23 -11.28 -7.36
CA GLY A 140 -0.24 -12.47 -6.62
C GLY A 140 0.78 -12.98 -5.59
N ARG A 141 2.08 -12.86 -5.89
CA ARG A 141 3.16 -13.22 -4.96
C ARG A 141 3.28 -12.22 -3.81
N TRP A 142 3.26 -10.92 -4.11
CA TRP A 142 3.31 -9.87 -3.10
C TRP A 142 2.07 -9.83 -2.21
N HIS A 143 0.88 -10.03 -2.78
CA HIS A 143 -0.37 -10.12 -2.02
C HIS A 143 -0.33 -11.31 -1.05
N LYS A 144 0.14 -12.48 -1.50
CA LYS A 144 0.33 -13.66 -0.63
C LYS A 144 1.35 -13.38 0.47
N ALA A 145 2.49 -12.76 0.16
CA ALA A 145 3.52 -12.41 1.13
C ALA A 145 3.00 -11.39 2.17
N ILE A 146 2.35 -10.32 1.73
CA ILE A 146 1.76 -9.30 2.60
C ILE A 146 0.65 -9.90 3.47
N SER A 147 -0.21 -10.74 2.90
CA SER A 147 -1.28 -11.43 3.64
C SER A 147 -0.71 -12.37 4.70
N ALA A 148 0.35 -13.13 4.37
CA ALA A 148 1.04 -14.00 5.31
C ALA A 148 1.69 -13.20 6.44
N LEU A 149 2.37 -12.10 6.13
CA LEU A 149 2.97 -11.21 7.11
C LEU A 149 1.90 -10.55 8.00
N GLN A 150 0.75 -10.15 7.44
CA GLN A 150 -0.36 -9.59 8.21
C GLN A 150 -0.96 -10.64 9.16
N PHE A 151 -1.09 -11.88 8.72
CA PHE A 151 -1.57 -12.99 9.54
C PHE A 151 -0.59 -13.30 10.69
N ASP A 152 0.71 -13.41 10.39
CA ASP A 152 1.74 -13.65 11.40
C ASP A 152 1.85 -12.51 12.41
N TYR A 153 1.74 -11.28 11.94
CA TYR A 153 1.69 -10.11 12.80
C TYR A 153 0.49 -10.16 13.74
N GLN A 154 -0.73 -10.43 13.22
CA GLN A 154 -1.95 -10.58 14.04
C GLN A 154 -1.84 -11.74 15.06
N ARG A 155 -1.22 -12.85 14.67
CA ARG A 155 -0.97 -13.99 15.57
C ARG A 155 -0.03 -13.62 16.70
N THR A 156 1.09 -12.97 16.40
CA THR A 156 2.09 -12.53 17.39
C THR A 156 1.52 -11.48 18.32
N ALA A 157 0.80 -10.52 17.75
CA ALA A 157 0.00 -9.53 18.45
C ALA A 157 -0.95 -10.15 19.48
N LYS A 158 -1.76 -11.11 19.04
CA LYS A 158 -2.74 -11.80 19.88
C LYS A 158 -2.04 -12.52 21.05
N LYS A 159 -0.95 -13.24 20.77
CA LYS A 159 -0.16 -13.92 21.79
C LYS A 159 0.39 -12.94 22.83
N ALA A 160 0.99 -11.82 22.39
CA ALA A 160 1.52 -10.80 23.30
C ALA A 160 0.44 -10.16 24.20
N LEU A 161 -0.79 -9.98 23.70
CA LEU A 161 -1.90 -9.51 24.54
C LEU A 161 -2.37 -10.55 25.55
N GLN A 162 -2.41 -11.83 25.16
CA GLN A 162 -2.75 -12.94 26.04
C GLN A 162 -1.72 -13.10 27.16
N ASP A 163 -0.43 -13.08 26.82
CA ASP A 163 0.68 -13.17 27.79
C ASP A 163 0.68 -11.99 28.78
N ALA A 164 0.21 -10.81 28.33
CA ALA A 164 0.04 -9.62 29.17
C ALA A 164 -1.27 -9.61 29.99
N GLY A 165 -2.08 -10.68 29.95
CA GLY A 165 -3.36 -10.76 30.66
C GLY A 165 -4.44 -9.80 30.15
N LYS A 166 -4.32 -9.27 28.92
CA LYS A 166 -5.25 -8.29 28.35
C LYS A 166 -6.30 -8.97 27.48
N THR A 167 -7.58 -8.69 27.74
CA THR A 167 -8.70 -9.19 26.95
C THR A 167 -8.89 -8.41 25.65
N ILE A 168 -9.11 -9.15 24.55
CA ILE A 168 -9.42 -8.57 23.24
C ILE A 168 -10.93 -8.42 23.12
N THR A 169 -11.41 -7.19 22.98
CA THR A 169 -12.81 -6.88 22.70
C THR A 169 -13.01 -6.55 21.22
N ASN A 170 -14.12 -7.00 20.65
CA ASN A 170 -14.50 -6.61 19.29
C ASN A 170 -15.06 -5.17 19.27
N ARG A 171 -15.35 -4.66 18.05
CA ARG A 171 -15.97 -3.32 17.84
C ARG A 171 -17.32 -3.11 18.55
N HIS A 172 -17.93 -4.17 19.09
CA HIS A 172 -19.19 -4.14 19.84
C HIS A 172 -18.96 -4.34 21.35
N GLY A 173 -17.72 -4.19 21.84
CA GLY A 173 -17.37 -4.32 23.25
C GLY A 173 -17.41 -5.76 23.78
N ARG A 174 -17.65 -6.77 22.94
CA ARG A 174 -17.72 -8.18 23.39
C ARG A 174 -16.33 -8.76 23.51
N GLN A 175 -16.04 -9.37 24.66
CA GLN A 175 -14.82 -10.16 24.85
C GLN A 175 -14.84 -11.35 23.87
N LEU A 176 -13.76 -11.50 23.12
CA LEU A 176 -13.59 -12.63 22.22
C LEU A 176 -12.82 -13.73 22.96
N HIS A 177 -13.53 -14.81 23.31
CA HIS A 177 -12.91 -16.03 23.83
C HIS A 177 -12.55 -16.92 22.65
N TYR A 178 -11.25 -17.09 22.41
CA TYR A 178 -10.75 -17.99 21.37
C TYR A 178 -10.42 -19.34 22.01
N LEU A 179 -11.26 -20.35 21.76
CA LEU A 179 -10.94 -21.73 22.08
C LEU A 179 -10.09 -22.32 20.94
N PRO A 180 -8.99 -23.04 21.22
CA PRO A 180 -8.30 -23.81 20.21
C PRO A 180 -9.22 -24.94 19.71
N ASN A 181 -9.33 -25.13 18.39
CA ASN A 181 -9.96 -26.35 17.87
C ASN A 181 -8.95 -27.52 17.91
N ALA A 182 -9.47 -28.75 17.77
CA ALA A 182 -8.69 -29.99 17.83
C ALA A 182 -7.59 -30.15 16.74
N HIS A 183 -7.49 -29.21 15.80
CA HIS A 183 -6.51 -29.22 14.71
C HIS A 183 -5.44 -28.11 14.84
N GLY A 184 -5.46 -27.32 15.92
CA GLY A 184 -4.50 -26.23 16.12
C GLY A 184 -4.84 -24.92 15.39
N ASP A 185 -5.98 -24.87 14.69
CA ASP A 185 -6.51 -23.65 14.10
C ASP A 185 -7.38 -22.88 15.09
N THR A 186 -7.18 -21.57 15.20
CA THR A 186 -8.01 -20.71 16.07
C THR A 186 -9.17 -20.12 15.28
N MET A 187 -10.36 -20.72 15.42
CA MET A 187 -11.62 -20.10 14.98
C MET A 187 -12.14 -19.13 16.05
N ALA A 188 -12.68 -17.98 15.63
CA ALA A 188 -13.38 -17.06 16.53
C ALA A 188 -14.77 -17.61 16.84
N THR A 189 -14.98 -18.19 18.01
CA THR A 189 -16.32 -18.55 18.50
C THR A 189 -16.85 -17.49 19.46
N LEU A 190 -18.08 -17.02 19.22
CA LEU A 190 -18.83 -16.29 20.23
C LEU A 190 -19.13 -17.27 21.37
N GLY A 191 -18.53 -17.07 22.54
CA GLY A 191 -18.86 -17.87 23.73
C GLY A 191 -20.34 -17.69 24.07
N ARG A 192 -21.11 -18.78 24.04
CA ARG A 192 -22.37 -18.83 24.78
C ARG A 192 -22.00 -18.88 26.26
N ILE A 193 -22.51 -17.92 27.02
CA ILE A 193 -22.47 -17.96 28.48
C ILE A 193 -23.40 -19.09 28.92
N SER A 194 -22.85 -20.13 29.53
CA SER A 194 -23.63 -21.12 30.28
C SER A 194 -24.02 -20.51 31.63
N THR A 195 -25.32 -20.43 31.88
CA THR A 195 -26.01 -19.88 33.05
C THR A 195 -25.84 -20.73 34.32
N PRO A 196 -26.01 -20.18 35.54
CA PRO A 196 -26.47 -20.95 36.68
C PRO A 196 -27.96 -20.74 36.91
N THR A 197 -28.78 -21.73 36.54
CA THR A 197 -30.17 -21.88 37.01
C THR A 197 -30.09 -22.48 38.41
N GLY A 198 -30.33 -21.67 39.43
CA GLY A 198 -30.29 -22.10 40.83
C GLY A 198 -30.78 -21.01 41.76
N ALA A 199 -32.09 -20.86 41.89
CA ALA A 199 -32.73 -20.19 43.01
C ALA A 199 -34.06 -20.89 43.28
N SER A 200 -34.07 -21.67 44.35
CA SER A 200 -35.22 -22.28 45.00
C SER A 200 -36.23 -21.23 45.47
N GLU A 201 -37.52 -21.49 45.27
CA GLU A 201 -38.64 -20.77 45.88
C GLU A 201 -38.68 -20.97 47.40
N PRO A 202 -39.17 -20.00 48.18
CA PRO A 202 -39.67 -20.24 49.53
C PRO A 202 -41.22 -20.24 49.55
N PHE A 203 -41.79 -21.32 50.09
CA PHE A 203 -43.02 -21.31 50.89
C PHE A 203 -42.61 -21.42 52.36
#